data_AF-A0A9D9ILT8-F1
#
_entry.id   AF-A0A9D9ILT8-F1
#
_cell.length_a   1.000
_cell.length_b   1.000
_cell.length_c   1.000
_cell.angle_alpha   90.00
_cell.angle_beta   90.00
_cell.angle_gamma   90.00
#
_symmetry.space_group_name_H-M   'P 1'
#
loop_
_entity.id
_entity.type
_entity.pdbx_description
1 polymer ?
#
loop_
_entity_poly.entity_id
_entity_poly.type
_entity_poly.pdbx_seq_one_letter_code
_entity_poly.pdbx_strand_id
1 'polypeptide(L)'
;MKAMIFAAGLGTRLKPLTDRIPKALVEVGGVPLVALVIGRLKSFGYDDIVVNVHHFADMVEDYIHSMDDFGVKIRFSDERDCLFDTGGGILKARPLLEGEGHFLVHNVDILSDADLDGFARASGQNSIASLLVSRRKASRYLLFDREMRMTGWMNASTGEIRGRKSDDGAAVSYTHLRAHETLR
;
A
#
# COMPACT_ATOMS: atom_id res chain seq x y z
N MET A 1 11.71 -9.70 7.37
CA MET A 1 10.51 -8.96 7.87
C MET A 1 9.31 -9.21 6.96
N LYS A 2 8.07 -9.08 7.46
CA LYS A 2 6.86 -9.33 6.67
C LYS A 2 6.29 -8.08 6.00
N ALA A 3 5.81 -8.24 4.77
CA ALA A 3 5.04 -7.21 4.09
C ALA A 3 3.84 -7.79 3.33
N MET A 4 2.84 -6.96 3.07
CA MET A 4 1.73 -7.24 2.18
C MET A 4 1.71 -6.19 1.06
N ILE A 5 1.66 -6.64 -0.19
CA ILE A 5 1.43 -5.79 -1.36
C ILE A 5 -0.05 -5.90 -1.75
N PHE A 6 -0.74 -4.77 -1.76
CA PHE A 6 -2.08 -4.68 -2.35
C PHE A 6 -1.97 -4.59 -3.88
N ALA A 7 -2.17 -5.72 -4.55
CA ALA A 7 -2.18 -5.87 -5.99
C ALA A 7 -3.56 -6.28 -6.54
N ALA A 8 -4.51 -6.64 -5.68
CA ALA A 8 -5.89 -6.92 -6.06
C ALA A 8 -6.67 -5.65 -6.46
N GLY A 9 -7.68 -5.85 -7.30
CA GLY A 9 -8.61 -4.80 -7.74
C GLY A 9 -8.73 -4.69 -9.26
N LEU A 10 -9.72 -3.94 -9.71
CA LEU A 10 -10.09 -3.84 -11.13
C LEU A 10 -9.28 -2.79 -11.92
N GLY A 11 -8.45 -2.00 -11.25
CA GLY A 11 -7.61 -0.99 -11.92
C GLY A 11 -8.37 0.09 -12.71
N THR A 12 -9.67 0.28 -12.48
CA THR A 12 -10.60 1.00 -13.39
C THR A 12 -10.16 2.41 -13.82
N ARG A 13 -9.37 3.12 -13.00
CA ARG A 13 -8.85 4.46 -13.33
C ARG A 13 -7.79 4.46 -14.44
N LEU A 14 -7.19 3.30 -14.73
CA LEU A 14 -6.17 3.14 -15.77
C LEU A 14 -6.73 2.50 -17.05
N LYS A 15 -8.04 2.34 -17.17
CA LYS A 15 -8.65 1.88 -18.42
C LYS A 15 -8.31 2.83 -19.59
N PRO A 16 -8.10 2.30 -20.81
CA PRO A 16 -8.34 0.92 -21.22
C PRO A 16 -7.16 -0.04 -20.95
N LEU A 17 -6.03 0.43 -20.41
CA LEU A 17 -4.85 -0.40 -20.19
C LEU A 17 -5.17 -1.63 -19.33
N THR A 18 -5.90 -1.40 -18.23
CA THR A 18 -6.26 -2.48 -17.29
C THR A 18 -7.42 -3.36 -17.74
N ASP A 19 -7.90 -3.21 -18.98
CA ASP A 19 -8.84 -4.18 -19.57
C ASP A 19 -8.11 -5.45 -20.04
N ARG A 20 -6.78 -5.43 -20.12
CA ARG A 20 -5.96 -6.53 -20.64
C ARG A 20 -4.81 -6.96 -19.73
N ILE A 21 -4.41 -6.11 -18.78
CA ILE A 21 -3.33 -6.40 -17.84
C ILE A 21 -3.75 -5.99 -16.42
N PRO A 22 -3.37 -6.71 -15.37
CA PRO A 22 -3.59 -6.26 -14.01
C PRO A 22 -2.77 -5.00 -13.73
N LYS A 23 -3.28 -4.11 -12.87
CA LYS A 23 -2.58 -2.90 -12.47
C LYS A 23 -1.16 -3.18 -11.96
N ALA A 24 -0.99 -4.29 -11.26
CA ALA A 24 0.30 -4.76 -10.73
C ALA A 24 1.37 -4.97 -11.81
N LEU A 25 0.97 -5.26 -13.06
CA LEU A 25 1.87 -5.47 -14.19
C LEU A 25 1.95 -4.27 -15.15
N VAL A 26 1.35 -3.14 -14.81
CA VAL A 26 1.62 -1.90 -15.53
C VAL A 26 3.09 -1.53 -15.31
N GLU A 27 3.77 -1.13 -16.37
CA GLU A 27 5.20 -0.83 -16.34
C GLU A 27 5.47 0.66 -16.12
N VAL A 28 6.53 0.95 -15.37
CA VAL A 28 7.13 2.28 -15.25
C VAL A 28 8.61 2.12 -15.57
N GLY A 29 9.09 2.84 -16.60
CA GLY A 29 10.48 2.69 -17.06
C GLY A 29 10.81 1.28 -17.58
N GLY A 30 9.83 0.54 -18.10
CA GLY A 30 9.99 -0.84 -18.58
C GLY A 30 10.03 -1.89 -17.47
N VAL A 31 9.70 -1.53 -16.23
CA VAL A 31 9.64 -2.48 -15.10
C VAL A 31 8.23 -2.52 -14.52
N PRO A 32 7.62 -3.71 -14.35
CA PRO A 32 6.32 -3.85 -13.72
C PRO A 32 6.27 -3.27 -12.29
N LEU A 33 5.15 -2.61 -11.95
CA LEU A 33 4.93 -2.00 -10.64
C LEU A 33 5.17 -2.99 -9.48
N VAL A 34 4.69 -4.23 -9.60
CA VAL A 34 4.89 -5.26 -8.57
C VAL A 34 6.37 -5.58 -8.36
N ALA A 35 7.17 -5.62 -9.43
CA ALA A 35 8.61 -5.86 -9.34
C ALA A 35 9.34 -4.67 -8.69
N LEU A 36 8.95 -3.44 -9.03
CA LEU A 36 9.50 -2.23 -8.39
C LEU A 36 9.23 -2.23 -6.88
N VAL A 37 8.01 -2.58 -6.47
CA VAL A 37 7.64 -2.63 -5.05
C VAL A 37 8.32 -3.78 -4.32
N ILE A 38 8.37 -4.99 -4.90
CA ILE A 38 9.10 -6.14 -4.32
C ILE A 38 10.58 -5.79 -4.15
N GLY A 39 11.23 -5.24 -5.18
CA GLY A 39 12.63 -4.83 -5.12
C GLY A 39 12.90 -3.79 -4.04
N ARG A 40 12.01 -2.81 -3.90
CA ARG A 40 12.09 -1.81 -2.82
C ARG A 40 11.94 -2.46 -1.45
N LEU A 41 10.90 -3.26 -1.23
CA LEU A 41 10.69 -3.95 0.05
C LEU A 41 11.89 -4.84 0.41
N LYS A 42 12.41 -5.61 -0.54
CA LYS A 42 13.63 -6.40 -0.38
C LYS A 42 14.82 -5.56 0.08
N SER A 43 15.03 -4.38 -0.51
CA SER A 43 16.13 -3.49 -0.12
C SER A 43 16.05 -2.98 1.33
N PHE A 44 14.86 -3.01 1.94
CA PHE A 44 14.61 -2.68 3.35
C PHE A 44 14.47 -3.94 4.23
N GLY A 45 14.92 -5.11 3.76
CA GLY A 45 14.93 -6.35 4.57
C GLY A 45 13.58 -7.06 4.73
N TYR A 46 12.58 -6.69 3.92
CA TYR A 46 11.34 -7.47 3.82
C TYR A 46 11.56 -8.67 2.90
N ASP A 47 11.54 -9.85 3.50
CA ASP A 47 11.90 -11.13 2.88
C ASP A 47 10.76 -12.15 2.86
N ASP A 48 9.62 -11.82 3.47
CA ASP A 48 8.38 -12.60 3.44
C ASP A 48 7.22 -11.70 3.02
N ILE A 49 6.87 -11.77 1.73
CA ILE A 49 5.94 -10.85 1.07
C ILE A 49 4.67 -11.60 0.70
N VAL A 50 3.53 -11.10 1.17
CA VAL A 50 2.20 -11.54 0.74
C VAL A 50 1.72 -10.62 -0.37
N VAL A 51 1.30 -11.15 -1.51
CA VAL A 51 0.68 -10.38 -2.60
C VAL A 51 -0.77 -10.82 -2.72
N ASN A 52 -1.73 -9.91 -2.55
CA ASN A 52 -3.12 -10.26 -2.86
C ASN A 52 -3.41 -10.10 -4.34
N VAL A 53 -4.18 -11.02 -4.90
CA VAL A 53 -4.46 -11.09 -6.34
C VAL A 53 -5.96 -11.29 -6.57
N HIS A 54 -6.51 -10.71 -7.62
CA HIS A 54 -7.93 -10.83 -7.95
C HIS A 54 -8.14 -10.91 -9.46
N HIS A 55 -8.30 -9.77 -10.12
CA HIS A 55 -8.47 -9.71 -11.57
C HIS A 55 -7.13 -9.98 -12.27
N PHE A 56 -7.13 -10.89 -13.24
CA PHE A 56 -5.91 -11.41 -13.89
C PHE A 56 -4.86 -11.94 -12.90
N ALA A 57 -5.31 -12.60 -11.83
CA ALA A 57 -4.43 -13.13 -10.81
C ALA A 57 -3.35 -14.08 -11.37
N ASP A 58 -3.71 -14.95 -12.32
CA ASP A 58 -2.77 -15.88 -12.98
C ASP A 58 -1.59 -15.13 -13.61
N MET A 59 -1.84 -13.99 -14.26
CA MET A 59 -0.76 -13.19 -14.87
C MET A 59 0.23 -12.66 -13.82
N VAL A 60 -0.26 -12.26 -12.65
CA VAL A 60 0.60 -11.74 -11.57
C VAL A 60 1.44 -12.88 -10.98
N GLU A 61 0.83 -14.04 -10.75
CA GLU A 61 1.50 -15.24 -10.25
C GLU A 61 2.55 -15.74 -11.24
N ASP A 62 2.19 -15.89 -12.52
CA ASP A 62 3.10 -16.32 -13.59
C ASP A 62 4.31 -15.40 -13.72
N TYR A 63 4.08 -14.09 -13.70
CA TYR A 63 5.17 -13.11 -13.76
C TYR A 63 6.12 -13.26 -12.57
N ILE A 64 5.59 -13.37 -11.34
CA ILE A 64 6.42 -13.50 -10.14
C ILE A 64 7.22 -14.82 -10.15
N HIS A 65 6.58 -15.94 -10.47
CA HIS A 65 7.26 -17.24 -10.57
C HIS A 65 8.33 -17.25 -11.66
N SER A 66 8.12 -16.52 -12.78
CA SER A 66 9.12 -16.40 -13.85
C SER A 66 10.39 -15.66 -13.43
N MET A 67 10.35 -14.92 -12.33
CA MET A 67 11.44 -14.11 -11.79
C MET A 67 12.20 -14.81 -10.65
N ASP A 68 12.00 -16.12 -10.46
CA ASP A 68 12.59 -16.91 -9.36
C ASP A 68 12.33 -16.28 -7.98
N ASP A 69 11.08 -15.82 -7.78
CA ASP A 69 10.56 -15.18 -6.56
C ASP A 69 11.40 -13.98 -6.06
N PHE A 70 12.17 -13.34 -6.94
CA PHE A 70 13.01 -12.18 -6.61
C PHE A 70 14.03 -12.42 -5.48
N GLY A 71 14.31 -13.68 -5.13
CA GLY A 71 15.14 -14.05 -3.98
C GLY A 71 14.54 -13.64 -2.63
N VAL A 72 13.22 -13.58 -2.51
CA VAL A 72 12.47 -13.44 -1.25
C VAL A 72 11.33 -14.45 -1.23
N LYS A 73 10.78 -14.76 -0.06
CA LYS A 73 9.61 -15.63 0.04
C LYS A 73 8.37 -14.86 -0.38
N ILE A 74 7.71 -15.30 -1.46
CA ILE A 74 6.45 -14.70 -1.91
C ILE A 74 5.30 -15.68 -1.69
N ARG A 75 4.17 -15.18 -1.19
CA ARG A 75 2.93 -15.95 -0.98
C ARG A 75 1.74 -15.18 -1.51
N PHE A 76 0.75 -15.88 -2.04
CA PHE A 76 -0.43 -15.26 -2.63
C PHE A 76 -1.63 -15.33 -1.70
N SER A 77 -2.32 -14.20 -1.54
CA SER A 77 -3.67 -14.13 -0.96
C SER A 77 -4.67 -14.04 -2.11
N ASP A 78 -5.22 -15.18 -2.50
CA ASP A 78 -6.10 -15.30 -3.66
C ASP A 78 -7.50 -14.74 -3.39
N GLU A 79 -7.88 -13.63 -4.02
CA GLU A 79 -9.19 -13.00 -3.96
C GLU A 79 -10.05 -13.23 -5.21
N ARG A 80 -9.71 -14.15 -6.14
CA ARG A 80 -10.43 -14.38 -7.42
C ARG A 80 -11.95 -14.48 -7.25
N ASP A 81 -12.43 -15.18 -6.24
CA ASP A 81 -13.87 -15.38 -5.97
C ASP A 81 -14.60 -14.14 -5.44
N CYS A 82 -13.89 -13.25 -4.74
CA CYS A 82 -14.47 -12.07 -4.11
C CYS A 82 -13.37 -11.04 -3.79
N LEU A 83 -13.52 -9.82 -4.30
CA LEU A 83 -12.64 -8.71 -3.97
C LEU A 83 -12.99 -8.14 -2.59
N PHE A 84 -12.02 -8.15 -1.66
CA PHE A 84 -12.27 -7.82 -0.24
C PHE A 84 -11.85 -6.39 0.15
N ASP A 85 -11.53 -5.54 -0.84
CA ASP A 85 -10.96 -4.21 -0.63
C ASP A 85 -9.75 -4.22 0.32
N THR A 86 -9.38 -3.07 0.88
CA THR A 86 -8.20 -2.93 1.75
C THR A 86 -8.35 -3.72 3.06
N GLY A 87 -9.40 -3.45 3.83
CA GLY A 87 -9.56 -4.02 5.17
C GLY A 87 -9.87 -5.51 5.16
N GLY A 88 -10.76 -5.94 4.26
CA GLY A 88 -11.09 -7.35 4.11
C GLY A 88 -9.93 -8.15 3.50
N GLY A 89 -9.14 -7.56 2.59
CA GLY A 89 -7.94 -8.19 2.03
C GLY A 89 -6.92 -8.54 3.12
N ILE A 90 -6.67 -7.63 4.07
CA ILE A 90 -5.80 -7.92 5.23
C ILE A 90 -6.37 -9.05 6.08
N LEU A 91 -7.68 -9.01 6.36
CA LEU A 91 -8.35 -10.04 7.16
C LEU A 91 -8.25 -11.42 6.50
N LYS A 92 -8.39 -11.51 5.18
CA LYS A 92 -8.23 -12.74 4.42
C LYS A 92 -6.79 -13.24 4.42
N ALA A 93 -5.82 -12.33 4.29
CA ALA A 93 -4.40 -12.64 4.33
C ALA A 93 -3.88 -12.96 5.76
N ARG A 94 -4.72 -12.85 6.78
CA ARG A 94 -4.35 -13.04 8.20
C ARG A 94 -3.52 -14.32 8.46
N PRO A 95 -3.89 -15.53 7.98
CA PRO A 95 -3.09 -16.74 8.22
C PRO A 95 -1.67 -16.66 7.63
N LEU A 96 -1.47 -15.81 6.62
CA LEU A 96 -0.17 -15.60 6.00
C LEU A 96 0.65 -14.55 6.79
N LEU A 97 -0.02 -13.56 7.37
CA LEU A 97 0.61 -12.42 8.04
C LEU A 97 0.89 -12.67 9.53
N GLU A 98 0.09 -13.50 10.20
CA GLU A 98 0.24 -13.82 11.62
C GLU A 98 1.63 -14.34 11.99
N GLY A 99 2.13 -13.94 13.16
CA GLY A 99 3.45 -14.28 13.67
C GLY A 99 3.99 -13.19 14.58
N GLU A 100 5.27 -13.30 14.93
CA GLU A 100 5.95 -12.28 15.72
C GLU A 100 6.30 -11.04 14.89
N GLY A 101 6.18 -9.87 15.50
CA GLY A 101 6.53 -8.59 14.91
C GLY A 101 5.44 -7.93 14.07
N HIS A 102 5.78 -6.76 13.51
CA HIS A 102 4.90 -5.99 12.65
C HIS A 102 5.05 -6.42 11.18
N PHE A 103 4.02 -6.16 10.38
CA PHE A 103 4.09 -6.26 8.92
C PHE A 103 3.79 -4.90 8.29
N LEU A 104 4.45 -4.63 7.17
CA LEU A 104 4.17 -3.43 6.36
C LEU A 104 3.07 -3.74 5.35
N VAL A 105 2.20 -2.78 5.08
CA VAL A 105 1.21 -2.87 3.99
C VAL A 105 1.52 -1.79 2.96
N HIS A 106 1.59 -2.17 1.68
CA HIS A 106 2.00 -1.28 0.61
C HIS A 106 1.10 -1.46 -0.62
N ASN A 107 0.55 -0.37 -1.18
CA ASN A 107 -0.17 -0.49 -2.44
C ASN A 107 0.80 -0.68 -3.60
N VAL A 108 0.47 -1.55 -4.56
CA VAL A 108 1.33 -1.81 -5.72
C VAL A 108 1.54 -0.57 -6.61
N ASP A 109 0.56 0.33 -6.61
CA ASP A 109 0.52 1.52 -7.46
C ASP A 109 1.15 2.75 -6.85
N ILE A 110 1.83 2.57 -5.72
CA ILE A 110 2.58 3.63 -5.10
C ILE A 110 4.05 3.38 -5.32
N LEU A 111 4.72 4.36 -5.92
CA LEU A 111 6.17 4.48 -5.89
C LEU A 111 6.52 5.67 -4.98
N SER A 112 7.48 5.49 -4.09
CA SER A 112 7.95 6.57 -3.22
C SER A 112 9.42 6.43 -2.93
N ASP A 113 10.04 7.48 -2.40
CA ASP A 113 11.40 7.51 -1.88
C ASP A 113 11.44 7.43 -0.34
N ALA A 114 10.29 7.19 0.31
CA ALA A 114 10.19 7.20 1.76
C ALA A 114 11.09 6.17 2.46
N ASP A 115 11.73 6.58 3.55
CA ASP A 115 12.52 5.72 4.43
C ASP A 115 11.59 4.76 5.21
N LEU A 116 11.52 3.52 4.74
CA LEU A 116 10.67 2.49 5.36
C LEU A 116 11.24 2.02 6.70
N ASP A 117 12.56 2.04 6.89
CA ASP A 117 13.18 1.71 8.17
C ASP A 117 12.89 2.77 9.21
N GLY A 118 13.03 4.05 8.83
CA GLY A 118 12.67 5.18 9.67
C GLY A 118 11.20 5.12 10.09
N PHE A 119 10.32 4.80 9.13
CA PHE A 119 8.89 4.61 9.41
C PHE A 119 8.63 3.42 10.36
N ALA A 120 9.28 2.27 10.13
CA ALA A 120 9.15 1.10 10.99
C ALA A 120 9.64 1.38 12.43
N ARG A 121 10.76 2.09 12.59
CA ARG A 121 11.28 2.51 13.91
C ARG A 121 10.38 3.52 14.61
N ALA A 122 9.78 4.44 13.87
CA ALA A 122 8.89 5.47 14.41
C ALA A 122 7.48 4.93 14.74
N SER A 123 7.11 3.79 14.16
CA SER A 123 5.84 3.11 14.45
C SER A 123 5.87 2.59 15.89
N GLY A 124 5.32 3.39 16.81
CA GLY A 124 5.42 3.13 18.25
C GLY A 124 4.69 1.87 18.70
N GLN A 125 5.18 1.28 19.79
CA GLN A 125 4.64 0.05 20.41
C GLN A 125 3.19 0.19 20.93
N ASN A 126 2.70 1.42 21.09
CA ASN A 126 1.36 1.71 21.63
C ASN A 126 0.30 1.97 20.55
N SER A 127 0.57 1.59 19.30
CA SER A 127 -0.36 1.78 18.17
C SER A 127 -0.80 0.43 17.58
N ILE A 128 -2.09 0.33 17.22
CA ILE A 128 -2.61 -0.85 16.48
C ILE A 128 -2.11 -0.82 15.04
N ALA A 129 -1.97 0.37 14.46
CA ALA A 129 -1.41 0.61 13.15
C ALA A 129 -0.80 2.01 13.09
N SER A 130 0.23 2.16 12.27
CA SER A 130 0.84 3.44 11.91
C SER A 130 0.62 3.70 10.43
N LEU A 131 0.44 4.96 10.04
CA LEU A 131 0.24 5.36 8.65
C LEU A 131 1.37 6.30 8.22
N LEU A 132 1.98 5.99 7.07
CA LEU A 132 2.89 6.91 6.41
C LEU A 132 2.10 7.90 5.56
N VAL A 133 2.44 9.18 5.71
CA VAL A 133 1.52 10.25 5.37
C VAL A 133 2.25 11.48 4.81
N SER A 134 1.77 12.06 3.69
CA SER A 134 2.38 13.22 2.99
C SER A 134 1.41 14.36 2.67
N ARG A 135 1.80 15.60 3.00
CA ARG A 135 1.03 16.83 2.72
C ARG A 135 0.88 17.05 1.21
N ARG A 136 -0.37 17.11 0.74
CA ARG A 136 -0.71 17.46 -0.65
C ARG A 136 -2.04 18.20 -0.75
N LYS A 137 -2.40 18.69 -1.95
CA LYS A 137 -3.78 19.08 -2.23
C LYS A 137 -4.57 17.84 -2.65
N ALA A 138 -5.68 17.56 -1.99
CA ALA A 138 -6.57 16.44 -2.29
C ALA A 138 -8.03 16.83 -2.06
N SER A 139 -8.96 15.95 -2.47
CA SER A 139 -10.36 16.04 -2.05
C SER A 139 -10.59 15.37 -0.70
N ARG A 140 -9.80 14.37 -0.30
CA ARG A 140 -9.89 13.70 1.00
C ARG A 140 -8.68 13.98 1.88
N TYR A 141 -8.94 14.34 3.13
CA TYR A 141 -7.94 14.65 4.15
C TYR A 141 -8.14 13.72 5.34
N LEU A 142 -7.04 13.27 5.94
CA LEU A 142 -7.08 12.58 7.21
C LEU A 142 -6.93 13.64 8.33
N LEU A 143 -7.64 13.45 9.42
CA LEU A 143 -7.67 14.39 10.55
C LEU A 143 -6.85 13.82 11.70
N PHE A 144 -6.07 14.67 12.36
CA PHE A 144 -5.19 14.28 13.46
C PHE A 144 -5.37 15.23 14.64
N ASP A 145 -5.17 14.71 15.85
CA ASP A 145 -5.02 15.53 17.06
C ASP A 145 -3.60 16.09 17.20
N ARG A 146 -3.33 16.81 18.30
CA ARG A 146 -2.02 17.42 18.57
C ARG A 146 -0.93 16.38 18.83
N GLU A 147 -1.33 15.17 19.21
CA GLU A 147 -0.44 14.03 19.45
C GLU A 147 -0.25 13.17 18.18
N MET A 148 -0.69 13.64 17.00
CA MET A 148 -0.59 12.94 15.72
C MET A 148 -1.32 11.59 15.68
N ARG A 149 -2.41 11.45 16.45
CA ARG A 149 -3.33 10.31 16.35
C ARG A 149 -4.45 10.63 15.36
N MET A 150 -4.75 9.70 14.46
CA MET A 150 -5.82 9.88 13.49
C MET A 150 -7.18 9.89 14.18
N THR A 151 -7.94 10.98 14.01
CA THR A 151 -9.27 11.17 14.62
C THR A 151 -10.42 11.02 13.64
N GLY A 152 -10.13 11.03 12.34
CA GLY A 152 -11.14 10.91 11.30
C GLY A 152 -10.62 11.24 9.91
N TRP A 153 -11.54 11.48 8.99
CA TRP A 153 -11.25 12.01 7.66
C TRP A 153 -12.36 12.97 7.22
N MET A 154 -12.02 13.85 6.28
CA MET A 154 -12.97 14.76 5.65
C MET A 154 -12.84 14.76 4.13
N ASN A 155 -13.95 14.98 3.43
CA ASN A 155 -13.96 15.28 2.01
C ASN A 155 -14.19 16.78 1.81
N ALA A 156 -13.15 17.50 1.40
CA ALA A 156 -13.19 18.94 1.16
C ALA A 156 -14.11 19.33 -0.01
N SER A 157 -14.40 18.42 -0.93
CA SER A 157 -15.32 18.68 -2.06
C SER A 157 -16.79 18.58 -1.67
N THR A 158 -17.14 17.75 -0.68
CA THR A 158 -18.53 17.54 -0.25
C THR A 158 -18.83 18.11 1.14
N GLY A 159 -17.81 18.47 1.91
CA GLY A 159 -17.92 18.85 3.32
C GLY A 159 -18.16 17.68 4.27
N GLU A 160 -18.24 16.43 3.77
CA GLU A 160 -18.45 15.25 4.61
C GLU A 160 -17.29 15.06 5.59
N ILE A 161 -17.60 14.76 6.85
CA ILE A 161 -16.63 14.44 7.90
C ILE A 161 -17.07 13.14 8.57
N ARG A 162 -16.14 12.21 8.74
CA ARG A 162 -16.33 11.01 9.56
C ARG A 162 -15.25 10.92 10.63
N GLY A 163 -15.66 10.67 11.86
CA GLY A 163 -14.78 10.63 13.03
C GLY A 163 -15.02 11.83 13.96
N ARG A 164 -14.10 12.05 14.90
CA ARG A 164 -14.17 13.16 15.86
C ARG A 164 -13.42 14.36 15.28
N LYS A 165 -14.09 15.49 15.09
CA LYS A 165 -13.41 16.77 14.92
C LYS A 165 -12.68 17.04 16.23
N SER A 166 -11.35 17.08 16.23
CA SER A 166 -10.64 17.64 17.38
C SER A 166 -10.94 19.14 17.36
N ASP A 167 -11.34 19.70 18.50
CA ASP A 167 -11.78 21.10 18.59
C ASP A 167 -10.68 22.09 18.16
N ASP A 168 -9.41 21.63 18.06
CA ASP A 168 -8.24 22.46 17.75
C ASP A 168 -7.18 21.80 16.81
N GLY A 169 -7.51 20.80 15.98
CA GLY A 169 -6.51 20.02 15.22
C GLY A 169 -6.34 20.39 13.74
N ALA A 170 -5.08 20.48 13.30
CA ALA A 170 -4.72 20.76 11.90
C ALA A 170 -5.18 19.63 10.94
N ALA A 171 -5.95 19.98 9.91
CA ALA A 171 -6.27 19.05 8.83
C ALA A 171 -5.02 18.80 7.96
N VAL A 172 -4.65 17.54 7.75
CA VAL A 172 -3.50 17.18 6.91
C VAL A 172 -3.93 16.20 5.82
N SER A 173 -3.82 16.62 4.56
CA SER A 173 -4.11 15.74 3.42
C SER A 173 -3.09 14.64 3.36
N TYR A 174 -3.51 13.41 3.11
CA TYR A 174 -2.60 12.28 2.86
C TYR A 174 -3.02 11.43 1.66
N THR A 175 -2.12 11.36 0.67
CA THR A 175 -2.00 10.24 -0.28
C THR A 175 -0.56 10.26 -0.75
N HIS A 176 -0.02 9.07 -0.96
CA HIS A 176 1.39 8.83 -1.16
C HIS A 176 1.85 9.35 -2.55
N LEU A 177 2.89 10.19 -2.53
CA LEU A 177 3.91 10.45 -3.58
C LEU A 177 4.58 11.80 -3.25
N ARG A 178 5.86 11.77 -2.88
CA ARG A 178 6.82 12.77 -3.36
C ARG A 178 8.01 11.97 -3.88
N ALA A 179 8.32 12.18 -5.14
CA ALA A 179 9.68 12.06 -5.61
C ALA A 179 10.36 13.37 -5.20
N HIS A 180 11.42 13.29 -4.41
CA HIS A 180 12.36 14.40 -4.38
C HIS A 180 12.99 14.56 -5.77
N GLU A 181 12.87 15.77 -6.31
CA GLU A 181 13.73 16.27 -7.38
C GLU A 181 15.17 16.10 -6.95
N THR A 182 15.89 15.16 -7.56
CA THR A 182 17.33 15.28 -7.78
C THR A 182 17.72 14.50 -9.04
N LEU A 183 17.37 15.06 -10.19
CA LEU A 183 18.20 14.91 -11.39
C LEU A 183 18.68 16.30 -11.76
N ARG A 184 19.99 16.51 -11.56
CA ARG A 184 20.75 17.47 -12.34
C ARG A 184 20.92 16.93 -13.74
#